data_AF-A0AB34SLW2-F1
#
_entry.id   AF-A0AB34SLW2-F1
#
_cell.length_a   1.000
_cell.length_b   1.000
_cell.length_c   1.000
_cell.angle_alpha   90.00
_cell.angle_beta   90.00
_cell.angle_gamma   90.00
#
_symmetry.space_group_name_H-M   'P 1'
#
loop_
_entity.id
_entity.type
_entity.pdbx_description
1 polymer ?
#
loop_
_entity_poly.entity_id
_entity_poly.type
_entity_poly.pdbx_seq_one_letter_code
_entity_poly.pdbx_strand_id
1 'polypeptide(L)'
;MKGSVHVRSTGKRYTDDFKKMVIELYNSGKPVLELCSEYGITNPTLYNWLKNPPGNESKKLIIKVDNKLKDVDKDKELLKLQKENERIKEENEILKKAIAMFAKE
;
A
#
# COMPACT_ATOMS: atom_id res chain seq x y z
N MET A 1 -3.77 39.83 -4.12
CA MET A 1 -4.04 38.38 -4.20
C MET A 1 -2.73 37.67 -4.54
N LYS A 2 -2.06 37.02 -3.57
CA LYS A 2 -0.81 36.30 -3.85
C LYS A 2 -1.17 34.86 -4.25
N GLY A 3 -1.04 34.55 -5.54
CA GLY A 3 -1.26 33.20 -6.06
C GLY A 3 -0.22 32.24 -5.51
N SER A 4 -0.68 31.23 -4.76
CA SER A 4 0.16 30.16 -4.26
C SER A 4 0.46 29.19 -5.41
N VAL A 5 1.64 29.34 -6.03
CA VAL A 5 2.14 28.41 -7.04
C VAL A 5 2.50 27.11 -6.33
N HIS A 6 1.59 26.14 -6.37
CA HIS A 6 1.90 24.77 -5.97
C HIS A 6 2.87 24.20 -7.01
N VAL A 7 4.17 24.23 -6.71
CA VAL A 7 5.18 23.51 -7.48
C VAL A 7 4.87 22.02 -7.34
N ARG A 8 4.20 21.45 -8.35
CA ARG A 8 4.04 20.01 -8.47
C ARG A 8 5.43 19.42 -8.63
N SER A 9 5.89 18.67 -7.63
CA SER A 9 7.12 17.89 -7.69
C SER A 9 7.13 17.09 -8.99
N THR A 10 8.05 17.42 -9.88
CA THR A 10 8.29 16.69 -11.12
C THR A 10 8.91 15.36 -10.74
N GLY A 11 8.07 14.37 -10.45
CA GLY A 11 8.50 13.01 -10.11
C GLY A 11 9.42 12.44 -11.18
N LYS A 12 10.36 11.58 -10.77
CA LYS A 12 11.24 10.84 -11.69
C LYS A 12 10.39 10.18 -12.78
N ARG A 13 10.62 10.56 -14.04
CA ARG A 13 9.98 9.94 -15.20
C ARG A 13 10.82 8.77 -15.64
N TYR A 14 10.21 7.60 -15.66
CA TYR A 14 10.80 6.37 -16.17
C TYR A 14 10.28 6.13 -17.58
N THR A 15 11.16 5.69 -18.49
CA THR A 15 10.78 5.32 -19.85
C THR A 15 9.92 4.07 -19.83
N ASP A 16 9.09 3.88 -20.86
CA ASP A 16 8.21 2.72 -20.91
C ASP A 16 9.00 1.42 -21.08
N ASP A 17 10.13 1.45 -21.79
CA ASP A 17 11.04 0.30 -21.89
C ASP A 17 11.63 -0.09 -20.54
N PHE A 18 12.03 0.90 -19.74
CA PHE A 18 12.53 0.65 -18.39
C PHE A 18 11.48 0.00 -17.50
N LYS A 19 10.25 0.52 -17.54
CA LYS A 19 9.13 -0.06 -16.79
C LYS A 19 8.85 -1.51 -17.22
N LYS A 20 8.88 -1.79 -18.54
CA LYS A 20 8.69 -3.16 -19.06
C LYS A 20 9.76 -4.11 -18.55
N MET A 21 11.03 -3.74 -18.66
CA MET A 21 12.15 -4.53 -18.15
C MET A 21 11.98 -4.87 -16.66
N VAL A 22 11.61 -3.90 -15.82
CA VAL A 22 11.43 -4.14 -14.38
C VAL A 22 10.24 -5.08 -14.11
N ILE A 23 9.15 -4.97 -14.88
CA ILE A 23 8.01 -5.88 -14.79
C ILE A 23 8.40 -7.30 -15.24
N GLU A 24 9.21 -7.44 -16.28
CA GLU A 24 9.73 -8.74 -16.74
C GLU A 24 10.60 -9.41 -15.68
N LEU A 25 11.49 -8.66 -15.03
CA LEU A 25 12.31 -9.15 -13.91
C LEU A 25 11.45 -9.59 -12.72
N TYR A 26 10.37 -8.86 -12.43
CA TYR A 26 9.41 -9.29 -11.43
C TYR A 26 8.72 -10.61 -11.83
N ASN A 27 8.32 -10.74 -13.09
CA ASN A 27 7.70 -11.96 -13.63
C ASN A 27 8.67 -13.16 -13.67
N SER A 28 9.98 -12.93 -13.78
CA SER A 28 11.00 -13.98 -13.66
C SER A 28 11.21 -14.45 -12.22
N GLY A 29 10.53 -13.84 -11.24
CA GLY A 29 10.53 -14.25 -9.85
C GLY A 29 11.34 -13.36 -8.91
N LYS A 30 11.94 -12.26 -9.38
CA LYS A 30 12.64 -11.33 -8.48
C LYS A 30 11.64 -10.61 -7.56
N PRO A 31 11.95 -10.49 -6.24
CA PRO A 31 11.07 -9.80 -5.31
C PRO A 31 11.08 -8.28 -5.50
N VAL A 32 9.93 -7.64 -5.24
CA VAL A 32 9.73 -6.19 -5.35
C VAL A 32 10.77 -5.41 -4.55
N LEU A 33 11.09 -5.86 -3.32
CA LEU A 33 12.07 -5.21 -2.45
C LEU A 33 13.48 -5.14 -3.08
N GLU A 34 13.90 -6.23 -3.72
CA GLU A 34 15.20 -6.30 -4.39
C GLU A 34 15.21 -5.37 -5.62
N LEU A 35 14.16 -5.40 -6.44
CA LEU A 35 14.03 -4.51 -7.58
C LEU A 35 13.98 -3.02 -7.17
N CYS A 36 13.26 -2.70 -6.09
CA CYS A 36 13.21 -1.35 -5.56
C CYS A 36 14.58 -0.86 -5.07
N SER A 37 15.35 -1.73 -4.42
CA SER A 37 16.70 -1.42 -3.95
C SER A 37 17.69 -1.26 -5.11
N GLU A 38 17.70 -2.23 -6.04
CA GLU A 38 18.63 -2.29 -7.18
C GLU A 38 18.44 -1.12 -8.15
N TYR A 39 17.19 -0.77 -8.44
CA TYR A 39 16.85 0.25 -9.44
C TYR A 39 16.46 1.60 -8.84
N GLY A 40 16.50 1.74 -7.51
CA GLY A 40 16.14 2.98 -6.82
C GLY A 40 14.68 3.40 -7.02
N ILE A 41 13.79 2.42 -7.22
CA ILE A 41 12.36 2.62 -7.44
C ILE A 41 11.64 2.49 -6.11
N THR A 42 10.64 3.33 -5.84
CA THR A 42 9.83 3.17 -4.63
C THR A 42 8.83 2.03 -4.78
N ASN A 43 8.57 1.27 -3.71
CA ASN A 43 7.56 0.19 -3.72
C ASN A 43 6.22 0.63 -4.35
N PRO A 44 5.63 1.78 -3.99
CA PRO A 44 4.37 2.25 -4.60
C PRO A 44 4.47 2.48 -6.11
N THR A 45 5.62 2.94 -6.60
CA THR A 45 5.85 3.16 -8.03
C THR A 45 5.86 1.84 -8.80
N LEU A 46 6.57 0.83 -8.31
CA LEU A 46 6.62 -0.48 -8.95
C LEU A 46 5.25 -1.17 -8.90
N TYR A 47 4.54 -1.11 -7.78
CA TYR A 47 3.16 -1.61 -7.71
C TYR A 47 2.22 -0.90 -8.68
N ASN A 48 2.37 0.42 -8.87
CA ASN A 48 1.56 1.13 -9.85
C ASN A 48 1.82 0.64 -11.29
N TRP A 49 3.07 0.28 -11.62
CA TRP A 49 3.38 -0.28 -12.95
C TRP A 49 2.90 -1.71 -13.12
N LEU A 50 2.93 -2.52 -12.05
CA LEU A 50 2.33 -3.85 -12.07
C LEU A 50 0.81 -3.79 -12.25
N LYS A 51 0.13 -2.80 -11.67
CA LYS A 51 -1.31 -2.58 -11.83
C LYS A 51 -1.66 -1.96 -13.19
N ASN A 52 -0.83 -1.03 -13.66
CA ASN A 52 -1.02 -0.29 -14.90
C ASN A 52 0.26 -0.41 -15.75
N PRO A 53 0.46 -1.54 -16.42
CA PRO A 53 1.66 -1.73 -17.21
C PRO A 53 1.67 -0.77 -18.40
N PRO A 54 2.86 -0.31 -18.83
CA PRO A 54 3.00 0.55 -20.00
C PRO A 54 2.65 -0.22 -21.28
N GLY A 55 1.66 0.30 -22.02
CA GLY A 55 1.20 -0.29 -23.28
C GLY A 55 0.02 -1.28 -23.14
N ASN A 56 -0.58 -1.60 -24.28
CA ASN A 56 -1.88 -2.28 -24.38
C ASN A 56 -1.76 -3.81 -24.18
N GLU A 57 -0.55 -4.35 -24.30
CA GLU A 57 -0.27 -5.78 -24.46
C GLU A 57 -0.07 -6.53 -23.13
N SER A 58 0.32 -5.83 -22.07
CA SER A 58 0.78 -6.47 -20.83
C SER A 58 -0.32 -6.86 -19.84
N LYS A 59 -1.60 -6.55 -20.13
CA LYS A 59 -2.74 -6.92 -19.27
C LYS A 59 -2.87 -8.43 -19.04
N LYS A 60 -2.32 -9.26 -19.94
CA LYS A 60 -2.45 -10.73 -19.87
C LYS A 60 -1.51 -11.40 -18.86
N LEU A 61 -0.43 -10.74 -18.43
CA LEU A 61 0.63 -11.37 -17.61
C LEU A 61 0.46 -11.17 -16.09
N ILE A 62 -0.48 -10.33 -15.66
CA ILE A 62 -0.67 -9.92 -14.25
C ILE A 62 -1.66 -10.84 -13.50
N ILE A 63 -2.19 -11.89 -14.13
CA ILE A 63 -3.21 -12.75 -13.49
C ILE A 63 -2.63 -13.58 -12.32
N LYS A 64 -1.30 -13.79 -12.25
CA LYS A 64 -0.67 -14.48 -11.09
C LYS A 64 -0.50 -13.61 -9.84
N VAL A 65 -0.76 -12.30 -9.95
CA VAL A 65 -0.42 -11.29 -8.95
C VAL A 65 -1.57 -11.03 -7.95
N ASP A 66 -2.78 -11.50 -8.25
CA ASP A 66 -3.96 -11.29 -7.40
C ASP A 66 -3.87 -11.92 -6.00
N ASN A 67 -2.96 -12.87 -5.77
CA ASN A 67 -2.76 -13.46 -4.44
C ASN A 67 -1.68 -12.78 -3.60
N LYS A 68 -0.62 -12.19 -4.19
CA LYS A 68 0.47 -11.56 -3.42
C LYS A 68 0.27 -10.06 -3.17
N LEU A 69 -0.47 -9.35 -4.04
CA LEU A 69 -0.77 -7.92 -3.80
C LEU A 69 -1.77 -7.72 -2.67
N LYS A 70 -2.63 -8.69 -2.41
CA LYS A 70 -3.59 -8.63 -1.31
C LYS A 70 -2.91 -8.62 0.06
N ASP A 71 -1.71 -9.16 0.22
CA ASP A 71 -1.08 -9.22 1.54
C ASP A 71 -0.59 -7.85 2.02
N VAL A 72 -0.10 -6.98 1.13
CA VAL A 72 0.42 -5.66 1.55
C VAL A 72 -0.70 -4.69 1.95
N ASP A 73 -1.86 -4.76 1.31
CA ASP A 73 -3.04 -3.99 1.73
C ASP A 73 -3.71 -4.60 2.98
N LYS A 74 -3.73 -5.93 3.11
CA LYS A 74 -4.22 -6.61 4.32
C LYS A 74 -3.40 -6.23 5.55
N ASP A 75 -2.09 -6.09 5.45
CA ASP A 75 -1.25 -5.74 6.61
C ASP A 75 -1.58 -4.35 7.17
N LYS A 76 -1.85 -3.38 6.28
CA LYS A 76 -2.28 -2.03 6.69
C LYS A 76 -3.69 -2.02 7.25
N GLU A 77 -4.58 -2.85 6.71
CA GLU A 77 -5.96 -2.96 7.18
C GLU A 77 -6.04 -3.71 8.52
N LEU A 78 -5.23 -4.75 8.71
CA LEU A 78 -5.07 -5.47 9.98
C LEU A 78 -4.56 -4.56 11.09
N LEU A 79 -3.53 -3.76 10.84
CA LEU A 79 -3.02 -2.79 11.82
C LEU A 79 -4.09 -1.76 12.22
N LYS A 80 -4.88 -1.28 11.26
CA LYS A 80 -5.99 -0.35 11.56
C LYS A 80 -7.10 -1.04 12.37
N LEU A 81 -7.49 -2.25 11.99
CA LEU A 81 -8.52 -3.03 12.67
C LEU A 81 -8.09 -3.43 14.09
N GLN A 82 -6.83 -3.76 14.31
CA GLN A 82 -6.28 -4.03 15.64
C GLN A 82 -6.36 -2.80 16.53
N LYS A 83 -5.91 -1.64 16.03
CA LYS A 83 -5.94 -0.38 16.76
C LYS A 83 -7.38 0.03 17.13
N GLU A 84 -8.33 -0.18 16.23
CA GLU A 84 -9.74 0.11 16.51
C GLU A 84 -10.34 -0.86 17.52
N ASN A 85 -9.99 -2.15 17.45
CA ASN A 85 -10.40 -3.14 18.46
C ASN A 85 -9.87 -2.82 19.86
N GLU A 86 -8.62 -2.36 19.97
CA GLU A 86 -8.04 -1.94 21.24
C GLU A 86 -8.80 -0.74 21.82
N ARG A 87 -9.07 0.30 21.01
CA ARG A 87 -9.86 1.47 21.42
C ARG A 87 -11.25 1.09 21.92
N ILE A 88 -11.96 0.24 21.16
CA ILE A 88 -13.31 -0.22 21.53
C ILE A 88 -13.30 -1.06 22.82
N LYS A 89 -12.27 -1.88 23.05
CA LYS A 89 -12.12 -2.63 24.29
C LYS A 89 -11.90 -1.70 25.49
N GLU A 90 -11.04 -0.69 25.33
CA GLU A 90 -10.81 0.31 26.38
C GLU A 90 -12.09 1.06 26.74
N GLU A 91 -12.87 1.50 25.75
CA GLU A 91 -14.16 2.17 25.97
C GLU A 91 -15.15 1.26 26.70
N ASN A 92 -15.24 -0.02 26.30
CA ASN A 92 -16.09 -1.00 27.00
C ASN A 92 -15.66 -1.22 28.45
N GLU A 93 -14.36 -1.30 28.73
CA GLU A 93 -13.87 -1.48 30.09
C GLU A 93 -14.13 -0.26 30.97
N ILE A 94 -14.02 0.95 30.42
CA ILE A 94 -14.41 2.19 31.12
C ILE A 94 -15.91 2.20 31.42
N LEU A 95 -16.75 1.87 30.44
CA LEU A 95 -18.20 1.81 30.61
C LEU A 95 -18.61 0.76 31.65
N LYS A 96 -18.01 -0.44 31.61
CA LYS A 96 -18.23 -1.48 32.63
C LYS A 96 -17.82 -1.02 34.02
N LYS A 97 -16.65 -0.37 34.15
CA LYS A 97 -16.19 0.19 35.44
C LYS A 97 -17.15 1.26 35.95
N ALA A 98 -17.66 2.13 35.08
CA ALA A 98 -18.65 3.13 35.43
C ALA A 98 -19.94 2.46 35.94
N ILE A 99 -20.50 1.50 35.19
CA ILE A 99 -21.69 0.74 35.62
C ILE A 99 -21.46 0.05 36.98
N ALA A 100 -20.29 -0.58 37.17
CA ALA A 100 -19.95 -1.24 38.44
C ALA A 100 -19.79 -0.25 39.60
N MET A 101 -19.33 0.98 39.35
CA MET A 101 -19.31 2.05 40.35
C MET A 101 -20.73 2.52 40.68
N PHE A 102 -21.57 2.78 39.66
CA PHE A 102 -22.95 3.22 39.86
C PHE A 102 -23.85 2.16 40.51
N ALA A 103 -23.61 0.87 40.29
CA ALA A 103 -24.38 -0.21 40.90
C ALA A 103 -23.97 -0.55 42.35
N LYS A 104 -22.90 0.09 42.86
CA LYS A 104 -22.40 -0.13 44.22
C LYS A 104 -22.74 1.02 45.18
N GLU A 105 -23.46 2.03 44.68
CA GLU A 105 -24.18 3.07 45.44
C GLU A 105 -25.65 2.64 45.60
#